data_AF-A0A4U3LKF7-F1
#
_entry.id   AF-A0A4U3LKF7-F1
#
_cell.length_a   1.000
_cell.length_b   1.000
_cell.length_c   1.000
_cell.angle_alpha   90.00
_cell.angle_beta   90.00
_cell.angle_gamma   90.00
#
_symmetry.space_group_name_H-M   'P 1'
#
loop_
_entity.id
_entity.type
_entity.pdbx_description
1 polymer ?
#
loop_
_entity_poly.entity_id
_entity_poly.type
_entity_poly.pdbx_seq_one_letter_code
_entity_poly.pdbx_strand_id
1 'polypeptide(L)'
;MKEQHGRWIRGPGQNQIELAPALVADPVALIAIYAHEVGHELLLGSDRISLTRRPDHEPLTDLITVFYGLGIFTANAAYERRPRPNGRGKQPMARGYLREAALAEALAYYALLRGERRPDWDRHLDPPVRRGMRNQLAILHR
;
A
#
# COMPACT_ATOMS: atom_id res chain seq x y z
N MET A 1 -12.54 -3.69 19.77
CA MET A 1 -11.27 -3.16 19.24
C MET A 1 -11.65 -2.15 18.16
N LYS A 2 -11.29 -0.86 18.27
CA LYS A 2 -11.67 0.12 17.24
C LYS A 2 -11.03 -0.28 15.91
N GLU A 3 -11.83 -0.38 14.85
CA GLU A 3 -11.35 -0.77 13.53
C GLU A 3 -10.42 0.31 12.96
N GLN A 4 -9.26 -0.11 12.47
CA GLN A 4 -8.31 0.73 11.76
C GLN A 4 -8.66 0.68 10.28
N HIS A 5 -9.56 1.56 9.84
CA HIS A 5 -10.04 1.63 8.47
C HIS A 5 -9.96 3.06 7.91
N GLY A 6 -9.91 3.16 6.59
CA GLY A 6 -10.15 4.37 5.81
C GLY A 6 -11.34 4.17 4.89
N ARG A 7 -11.85 5.27 4.33
CA ARG A 7 -12.90 5.21 3.30
C ARG A 7 -12.87 6.44 2.41
N TRP A 8 -12.79 6.21 1.10
CA TRP A 8 -13.12 7.19 0.08
C TRP A 8 -14.62 7.12 -0.25
N ILE A 9 -15.28 8.27 -0.29
CA ILE A 9 -16.72 8.41 -0.52
C ILE A 9 -16.94 9.41 -1.65
N ARG A 10 -17.58 8.97 -2.73
CA ARG A 10 -18.06 9.89 -3.77
C ARG A 10 -19.25 10.69 -3.25
N GLY A 11 -19.15 12.02 -3.32
CA GLY A 11 -20.20 12.93 -2.87
C GLY A 11 -20.84 13.72 -4.03
N PRO A 12 -22.01 14.35 -3.80
CA PRO A 12 -22.74 15.09 -4.84
C PRO A 12 -22.08 16.42 -5.26
N GLY A 13 -21.07 16.90 -4.52
CA GLY A 13 -20.33 18.12 -4.86
C GLY A 13 -18.82 18.01 -4.61
N GLN A 14 -18.41 17.25 -3.60
CA GLN A 14 -17.01 16.90 -3.35
C GLN A 14 -16.91 15.46 -2.85
N ASN A 15 -15.83 14.78 -3.25
CA ASN A 15 -15.47 13.49 -2.70
C ASN A 15 -14.85 13.69 -1.31
N GLN A 16 -14.95 12.67 -0.46
CA GLN A 16 -14.48 12.72 0.92
C GLN A 16 -13.56 11.54 1.21
N ILE A 17 -12.57 11.77 2.07
CA ILE A 17 -11.72 10.74 2.64
C ILE A 17 -11.90 10.77 4.15
N GLU A 18 -12.36 9.66 4.70
CA GLU A 18 -12.55 9.47 6.14
C GLU A 18 -11.48 8.50 6.67
N LEU A 19 -10.91 8.82 7.82
CA LEU A 19 -9.91 8.00 8.50
C LEU A 19 -10.34 7.74 9.94
N ALA A 20 -10.26 6.49 10.39
CA ALA A 20 -10.54 6.17 11.78
C ALA A 20 -9.52 6.87 12.71
N PRO A 21 -9.96 7.61 13.76
CA PRO A 21 -9.04 8.32 14.67
C PRO A 21 -8.00 7.42 15.35
N ALA A 22 -8.32 6.13 15.51
CA ALA A 22 -7.40 5.14 16.06
C ALA A 22 -6.13 4.92 15.23
N LEU A 23 -6.12 5.32 13.95
CA LEU A 23 -4.96 5.24 13.07
C LEU A 23 -3.81 6.14 13.51
N VAL A 24 -4.08 7.19 14.30
CA VAL A 24 -3.03 8.09 14.83
C VAL A 24 -1.99 7.34 15.68
N ALA A 25 -2.36 6.18 16.26
CA ALA A 25 -1.45 5.34 17.02
C ALA A 25 -0.43 4.56 16.15
N ASP A 26 -0.65 4.49 14.84
CA ASP A 26 0.22 3.81 13.88
C ASP A 26 0.41 4.69 12.63
N PRO A 27 1.42 5.59 12.64
CA PRO A 27 1.66 6.52 11.54
C PRO A 27 1.94 5.84 10.20
N VAL A 28 2.55 4.65 10.18
CA VAL A 28 2.81 3.91 8.94
C VAL A 28 1.49 3.44 8.34
N ALA A 29 0.61 2.85 9.16
CA ALA A 29 -0.71 2.44 8.73
C ALA A 29 -1.58 3.64 8.30
N LEU A 30 -1.51 4.75 9.05
CA LEU A 30 -2.23 5.98 8.73
C LEU A 30 -1.87 6.49 7.34
N ILE A 31 -0.58 6.61 7.04
CA ILE A 31 -0.12 7.10 5.73
C ILE A 31 -0.46 6.10 4.62
N ALA A 32 -0.28 4.81 4.86
CA ALA A 32 -0.63 3.78 3.89
C ALA A 32 -2.12 3.81 3.50
N ILE A 33 -3.00 3.89 4.50
CA ILE A 33 -4.45 3.96 4.28
C ILE A 33 -4.82 5.28 3.60
N TYR A 34 -4.27 6.41 4.06
CA TYR A 34 -4.52 7.69 3.40
C TYR A 34 -4.08 7.69 1.94
N ALA A 35 -2.89 7.15 1.64
CA ALA A 35 -2.40 7.02 0.26
C ALA A 35 -3.32 6.15 -0.61
N HIS A 36 -3.85 5.06 -0.05
CA HIS A 36 -4.84 4.22 -0.70
C HIS A 36 -6.13 5.00 -1.00
N GLU A 37 -6.71 5.71 -0.02
CA GLU A 37 -7.94 6.48 -0.26
C GLU A 37 -7.74 7.65 -1.26
N VAL A 38 -6.58 8.31 -1.23
CA VAL A 38 -6.21 9.30 -2.26
C VAL A 38 -6.05 8.62 -3.63
N GLY A 39 -5.60 7.37 -3.66
CA GLY A 39 -5.55 6.59 -4.89
C GLY A 39 -6.93 6.34 -5.50
N HIS A 40 -7.95 6.07 -4.68
CA HIS A 40 -9.34 6.02 -5.15
C HIS A 40 -9.80 7.34 -5.76
N GLU A 41 -9.43 8.48 -5.17
CA GLU A 41 -9.70 9.79 -5.77
C GLU A 41 -9.02 9.95 -7.13
N LEU A 42 -7.74 9.59 -7.23
CA LEU A 42 -6.99 9.67 -8.48
C LEU A 42 -7.51 8.71 -9.55
N LEU A 43 -8.07 7.57 -9.20
CA LEU A 43 -8.52 6.56 -10.17
C LEU A 43 -10.01 6.69 -10.47
N LEU A 44 -10.83 6.53 -9.43
CA LEU A 44 -12.28 6.57 -9.52
C LEU A 44 -12.77 8.01 -9.52
N GLY A 45 -12.32 8.85 -8.58
CA GLY A 45 -12.80 10.24 -8.44
C GLY A 45 -12.61 11.09 -9.72
N SER A 46 -11.51 10.88 -10.43
CA SER A 46 -11.23 11.53 -11.73
C SER A 46 -11.68 10.73 -12.96
N ASP A 47 -12.50 9.69 -12.77
CA ASP A 47 -13.09 8.85 -13.82
C ASP A 47 -12.06 8.21 -14.79
N ARG A 48 -10.80 8.02 -14.35
CA ARG A 48 -9.78 7.29 -15.11
C ARG A 48 -10.10 5.80 -15.24
N ILE A 49 -10.82 5.26 -14.25
CA ILE A 49 -11.38 3.91 -14.26
C ILE A 49 -12.84 3.94 -13.80
N SER A 50 -13.56 2.85 -14.06
CA SER A 50 -14.86 2.59 -13.46
C SER A 50 -14.87 1.23 -12.75
N LEU A 51 -15.67 1.09 -11.71
CA LEU A 51 -15.84 -0.18 -10.98
C LEU A 51 -16.29 -1.32 -11.90
N THR A 52 -17.10 -1.01 -12.92
CA THR A 52 -17.60 -1.99 -13.90
C THR A 52 -16.51 -2.49 -14.85
N ARG A 53 -15.54 -1.64 -15.21
CA ARG A 53 -14.46 -2.00 -16.15
C ARG A 53 -13.20 -2.48 -15.44
N ARG A 54 -13.01 -2.11 -14.17
CA ARG A 54 -11.84 -2.44 -13.35
C ARG A 54 -12.29 -3.07 -12.02
N PRO A 55 -12.70 -4.35 -12.03
CA PRO A 55 -12.99 -5.08 -10.79
C PRO A 55 -11.75 -5.25 -9.90
N ASP A 56 -10.55 -5.07 -10.45
CA ASP A 56 -9.26 -5.03 -9.77
C ASP A 56 -8.90 -3.63 -9.22
N HIS A 57 -9.86 -2.70 -9.11
CA HIS A 57 -9.59 -1.33 -8.69
C HIS A 57 -8.87 -1.25 -7.34
N GLU A 58 -9.18 -2.12 -6.38
CA GLU A 58 -8.54 -2.12 -5.07
C GLU A 58 -7.04 -2.48 -5.11
N PRO A 59 -6.61 -3.62 -5.72
CA PRO A 59 -5.19 -3.87 -6.00
C PRO A 59 -4.52 -2.77 -6.83
N LEU A 60 -5.24 -2.18 -7.79
CA LEU A 60 -4.70 -1.08 -8.60
C LEU A 60 -4.47 0.18 -7.75
N THR A 61 -5.37 0.47 -6.82
CA THR A 61 -5.25 1.58 -5.87
C THR A 61 -4.00 1.39 -4.99
N ASP A 62 -3.75 0.17 -4.48
CA ASP A 62 -2.48 -0.14 -3.80
C ASP A 62 -1.28 0.07 -4.71
N LEU A 63 -1.35 -0.39 -5.97
CA LEU A 63 -0.24 -0.29 -6.93
C LEU A 63 0.15 1.16 -7.21
N ILE A 64 -0.83 2.05 -7.40
CA ILE A 64 -0.51 3.45 -7.72
C ILE A 64 0.18 4.15 -6.56
N THR A 65 -0.03 3.74 -5.30
CA THR A 65 0.72 4.31 -4.17
C THR A 65 2.23 4.15 -4.37
N VAL A 66 2.68 3.05 -5.00
CA VAL A 66 4.09 2.82 -5.33
C VAL A 66 4.59 3.85 -6.32
N PHE A 67 3.87 4.05 -7.43
CA PHE A 67 4.31 4.94 -8.50
C PHE A 67 4.15 6.44 -8.17
N TYR A 68 3.33 6.78 -7.17
CA TYR A 68 3.28 8.12 -6.57
C TYR A 68 4.26 8.32 -5.41
N GLY A 69 5.13 7.35 -5.11
CA GLY A 69 6.22 7.48 -4.13
C GLY A 69 5.85 7.19 -2.68
N LEU A 70 4.63 6.72 -2.42
CA LEU A 70 4.15 6.35 -1.07
C LEU A 70 4.17 4.82 -0.82
N GLY A 71 4.63 4.03 -1.79
CA GLY A 71 4.63 2.57 -1.73
C GLY A 71 5.44 1.96 -0.58
N ILE A 72 6.38 2.69 0.03
CA ILE A 72 7.09 2.24 1.23
C ILE A 72 6.11 2.04 2.39
N PHE A 73 5.17 2.97 2.57
CA PHE A 73 4.15 2.88 3.62
C PHE A 73 3.18 1.74 3.33
N THR A 74 2.70 1.63 2.10
CA THR A 74 1.82 0.54 1.66
C THR A 74 2.46 -0.82 1.88
N ALA A 75 3.73 -0.97 1.51
CA ALA A 75 4.51 -2.19 1.71
C ALA A 75 4.70 -2.55 3.18
N ASN A 76 5.14 -1.60 4.01
CA ASN A 76 5.39 -1.85 5.43
C ASN A 76 4.08 -2.08 6.21
N ALA A 77 2.97 -1.51 5.74
CA ALA A 77 1.65 -1.75 6.32
C ALA A 77 1.01 -3.07 5.84
N ALA A 78 1.50 -3.70 4.75
CA ALA A 78 0.84 -4.85 4.11
C ALA A 78 0.76 -6.11 4.99
N TYR A 79 1.55 -6.15 6.06
CA TYR A 79 1.62 -7.26 6.98
C TYR A 79 1.55 -6.80 8.44
N GLU A 80 0.52 -7.23 9.17
CA GLU A 80 0.35 -6.96 10.60
C GLU A 80 0.45 -8.27 11.40
N ARG A 81 1.07 -8.21 12.58
CA ARG A 81 1.04 -9.32 13.56
C ARG A 81 0.04 -9.00 14.66
N ARG A 82 -1.16 -9.59 14.59
CA ARG A 82 -2.20 -9.40 15.60
C ARG A 82 -2.17 -10.48 16.67
N PRO A 83 -2.47 -10.18 17.95
CA PRO A 83 -2.67 -11.21 18.96
C PRO A 83 -3.73 -12.22 18.50
N ARG A 84 -3.48 -13.51 18.73
CA ARG A 84 -4.50 -14.52 18.47
C ARG A 84 -5.67 -14.38 19.47
N PRO A 85 -6.91 -14.71 19.08
CA PRO A 85 -8.07 -14.67 19.99
C PRO A 85 -7.89 -15.53 21.24
N ASN A 86 -7.10 -16.60 21.16
CA ASN A 86 -6.77 -17.49 22.27
C ASN A 86 -5.65 -16.96 23.19
N GLY A 87 -5.18 -15.73 22.99
CA GLY A 87 -4.09 -15.11 23.75
C GLY A 87 -2.69 -15.71 23.51
N ARG A 88 -2.56 -16.74 22.66
CA ARG A 88 -1.29 -17.44 22.43
C ARG A 88 -0.61 -16.98 21.15
N GLY A 89 0.31 -16.04 21.34
CA GLY A 89 1.17 -15.50 20.28
C GLY A 89 0.44 -14.55 19.33
N LYS A 90 1.08 -14.23 18.21
CA LYS A 90 0.52 -13.37 17.17
C LYS A 90 0.25 -14.18 15.91
N GLN A 91 -0.84 -13.88 15.20
CA GLN A 91 -1.13 -14.38 13.87
C GLN A 91 -0.76 -13.34 12.80
N PRO A 92 -0.24 -13.80 11.65
CA PRO A 92 -0.18 -12.98 10.45
C PRO A 92 -1.58 -12.48 10.08
N MET A 93 -1.71 -11.20 9.78
CA MET A 93 -2.89 -10.66 9.11
C MET A 93 -2.41 -9.78 7.98
N ALA A 94 -2.80 -10.13 6.76
CA ALA A 94 -2.49 -9.28 5.62
C ALA A 94 -3.43 -8.06 5.65
N ARG A 95 -2.87 -6.91 5.31
CA ARG A 95 -3.55 -5.62 5.19
C ARG A 95 -3.34 -5.11 3.77
N GLY A 96 -4.33 -4.42 3.22
CA GLY A 96 -4.34 -4.07 1.81
C GLY A 96 -4.62 -5.28 0.90
N TYR A 97 -4.70 -4.99 -0.38
CA TYR A 97 -5.07 -5.91 -1.45
C TYR A 97 -3.84 -6.52 -2.11
N LEU A 98 -2.78 -5.75 -2.31
CA LEU A 98 -1.49 -6.28 -2.74
C LEU A 98 -0.71 -6.87 -1.55
N ARG A 99 -0.13 -8.05 -1.77
CA ARG A 99 0.73 -8.72 -0.78
C ARG A 99 2.16 -8.20 -0.89
N GLU A 100 2.96 -8.42 0.17
CA GLU A 100 4.38 -8.02 0.25
C GLU A 100 5.18 -8.39 -1.00
N ALA A 101 4.94 -9.56 -1.60
CA ALA A 101 5.64 -10.00 -2.81
C ALA A 101 5.32 -9.12 -4.03
N ALA A 102 4.05 -8.80 -4.27
CA ALA A 102 3.64 -7.93 -5.36
C ALA A 102 4.11 -6.49 -5.16
N LEU A 103 4.07 -6.00 -3.91
CA LEU A 103 4.59 -4.67 -3.57
C LEU A 103 6.12 -4.60 -3.73
N ALA A 104 6.84 -5.65 -3.35
CA ALA A 104 8.28 -5.75 -3.56
C ALA A 104 8.66 -5.69 -5.05
N GLU A 105 7.92 -6.42 -5.89
CA GLU A 105 8.10 -6.39 -7.35
C GLU A 105 7.78 -5.01 -7.92
N ALA A 106 6.64 -4.40 -7.54
CA ALA A 106 6.27 -3.06 -7.99
C ALA A 106 7.31 -2.01 -7.61
N LEU A 107 7.86 -2.07 -6.39
CA LEU A 107 8.94 -1.19 -5.93
C LEU A 107 10.25 -1.40 -6.71
N ALA A 108 10.53 -2.61 -7.18
CA ALA A 108 11.68 -2.88 -8.05
C ALA A 108 11.49 -2.24 -9.44
N TYR A 109 10.29 -2.35 -10.02
CA TYR A 109 9.97 -1.61 -11.25
C TYR A 109 10.03 -0.09 -11.05
N TYR A 110 9.55 0.42 -9.92
CA TYR A 110 9.64 1.83 -9.60
C TYR A 110 11.11 2.31 -9.55
N ALA A 111 11.99 1.57 -8.88
CA ALA A 111 13.43 1.84 -8.86
C ALA A 111 14.05 1.79 -10.28
N LEU A 112 13.71 0.76 -11.06
CA LEU A 112 14.17 0.61 -12.45
C LEU A 112 13.79 1.81 -13.32
N LEU A 113 12.52 2.23 -13.28
CA LEU A 113 12.01 3.37 -14.05
C LEU A 113 12.69 4.69 -13.66
N ARG A 114 13.23 4.77 -12.44
CA ARG A 114 14.00 5.91 -11.94
C ARG A 114 15.51 5.78 -12.21
N GLY A 115 15.96 4.70 -12.84
CA GLY A 115 17.38 4.42 -13.08
C GLY A 115 18.16 4.07 -11.80
N GLU A 116 17.47 3.68 -10.72
CA GLU A 116 18.06 3.43 -9.42
C GLU A 116 18.47 1.96 -9.27
N ARG A 117 19.78 1.68 -9.37
CA ARG A 117 20.32 0.33 -9.10
C ARG A 117 20.39 -0.01 -7.61
N ARG A 118 20.57 1.01 -6.77
CA ARG A 118 20.69 0.92 -5.31
C ARG A 118 19.92 2.10 -4.69
N PRO A 119 18.58 2.02 -4.63
CA PRO A 119 17.79 3.10 -4.09
C PRO A 119 18.08 3.36 -2.61
N ASP A 120 18.50 4.57 -2.26
CA ASP A 120 18.81 4.97 -0.88
C ASP A 120 17.60 4.86 0.07
N TRP A 121 16.39 4.92 -0.49
CA TRP A 121 15.14 4.80 0.26
C TRP A 121 14.83 3.37 0.69
N ASP A 122 15.50 2.35 0.16
CA ASP A 122 15.21 0.95 0.48
C ASP A 122 15.45 0.60 1.96
N ARG A 123 16.27 1.40 2.66
CA ARG A 123 16.54 1.29 4.09
C ARG A 123 15.30 1.54 4.96
N HIS A 124 14.24 2.11 4.39
CA HIS A 124 12.97 2.34 5.05
C HIS A 124 11.96 1.20 4.85
N LEU A 125 12.24 0.24 3.95
CA LEU A 125 11.38 -0.93 3.76
C LEU A 125 11.60 -1.97 4.85
N ASP A 126 10.53 -2.65 5.25
CA ASP A 126 10.64 -3.82 6.12
C ASP A 126 11.49 -4.93 5.48
N PRO A 127 12.22 -5.73 6.29
CA PRO A 127 13.21 -6.67 5.76
C PRO A 127 12.69 -7.67 4.70
N PRO A 128 11.46 -8.24 4.80
CA PRO A 128 10.94 -9.14 3.78
C PRO A 128 10.75 -8.43 2.43
N VAL A 129 10.06 -7.29 2.41
CA VAL A 129 9.83 -6.51 1.19
C VAL A 129 11.14 -6.02 0.59
N ARG A 130 12.05 -5.48 1.42
CA ARG A 130 13.37 -4.99 0.97
C ARG A 130 14.15 -6.07 0.24
N ARG A 131 14.19 -7.28 0.78
CA ARG A 131 14.87 -8.42 0.15
C ARG A 131 14.21 -8.80 -1.17
N GLY A 132 12.89 -8.89 -1.21
CA GLY A 132 12.15 -9.18 -2.44
C GLY A 132 12.43 -8.15 -3.54
N MET A 133 12.37 -6.86 -3.19
CA MET A 133 12.60 -5.75 -4.11
C MET A 133 14.04 -5.80 -4.67
N ARG A 134 15.05 -5.96 -3.80
CA ARG A 134 16.46 -6.05 -4.23
C ARG A 134 16.71 -7.22 -5.17
N ASN A 135 16.12 -8.38 -4.89
CA ASN A 135 16.26 -9.55 -5.74
C ASN A 135 15.66 -9.30 -7.13
N GLN A 136 14.45 -8.73 -7.17
CA GLN A 136 13.78 -8.42 -8.44
C GLN A 136 14.52 -7.35 -9.22
N LEU A 137 14.97 -6.28 -8.56
CA LEU A 137 15.74 -5.20 -9.19
C LEU A 137 17.06 -5.72 -9.79
N ALA A 138 17.72 -6.67 -9.13
CA ALA A 138 18.92 -7.32 -9.65
C ALA A 138 18.64 -8.18 -10.90
N ILE A 139 17.44 -8.75 -11.05
CA ILE A 139 17.01 -9.46 -12.27
C ILE A 139 16.73 -8.45 -13.39
N LEU A 140 16.01 -7.37 -13.09
CA LEU A 140 15.63 -6.34 -14.05
C LEU A 140 16.81 -5.56 -14.66
N HIS A 141 17.96 -5.55 -13.99
CA HIS A 141 19.19 -4.91 -14.48
C HIS A 141 20.19 -5.85 -15.18
N ARG A 142 19.83 -7.12 -15.38
CA ARG A 142 20.60 -8.05 -16.21
C ARG A 142 20.25 -7.83 -17.68
#